data_AF-F8UVN9-F1
#
_entry.id   AF-F8UVN9-F1
#
_cell.length_a   1.000
_cell.length_b   1.000
_cell.length_c   1.000
_cell.angle_alpha   90.00
_cell.angle_beta   90.00
_cell.angle_gamma   90.00
#
_symmetry.space_group_name_H-M   'P 1'
#
loop_
_entity.id
_entity.type
_entity.pdbx_description
1 polymer ?
#
loop_
_entity_poly.entity_id
_entity_poly.type
_entity_poly.pdbx_seq_one_letter_code
_entity_poly.pdbx_strand_id
1 'polypeptide(L)'
;MATTPSSAYQAEHLVNGKFHIGGTAFDNVVAYQEGQGAAKLDRTPDLFAFMGATQVELAFIVAPEIKGYQDLKGKTLALDALSTGFAFVLYEMLAKSGLKRSDYEFAAVGATPQRWEAVRSGQHVGTITIEPFTSIAKAQGFGVLETSTSVFPVYQGGSFAASRQWAAANPETLKGFIKGYLARLSRFQVTSVIHYESSLSSALSKRNDSAVLETRPSVSRSIRVAHSRRAANGQRAKPGDTEGFHQRLSCRSCVDAGAAES
;
A
#
# COMPACT_ATOMS: atom_id res chain seq x y z
N MET A 1 -1.88 25.44 -6.20
CA MET A 1 -1.48 24.44 -5.18
C MET A 1 -0.17 23.82 -5.62
N ALA A 2 0.82 23.71 -4.73
CA ALA A 2 2.06 22.99 -5.00
C ALA A 2 1.93 21.55 -4.51
N THR A 3 2.34 20.57 -5.33
CA THR A 3 2.38 19.16 -4.93
C THR A 3 3.69 18.85 -4.20
N THR A 4 3.67 17.84 -3.32
CA THR A 4 4.91 17.33 -2.74
C THR A 4 5.69 16.53 -3.79
N PRO A 5 6.99 16.77 -3.99
CA PRO A 5 7.75 16.18 -5.10
C PRO A 5 8.13 14.70 -4.89
N SER A 6 8.17 14.22 -3.65
CA SER A 6 8.55 12.84 -3.32
C SER A 6 8.06 12.41 -1.94
N SER A 7 8.07 11.10 -1.66
CA SER A 7 7.78 10.55 -0.32
C SER A 7 8.86 10.93 0.70
N ALA A 8 10.12 11.06 0.28
CA ALA A 8 11.22 11.57 1.12
C ALA A 8 10.93 12.99 1.62
N TYR A 9 10.54 13.90 0.71
CA TYR A 9 10.17 15.26 1.06
C TYR A 9 8.97 15.29 2.02
N GLN A 10 7.95 14.45 1.78
CA GLN A 10 6.81 14.31 2.70
C GLN A 10 7.25 13.87 4.09
N ALA A 11 8.10 12.84 4.18
CA ALA A 11 8.55 12.28 5.45
C ALA A 11 9.39 13.29 6.25
N GLU A 12 10.37 13.94 5.63
CA GLU A 12 11.17 14.99 6.27
C GLU A 12 10.28 16.08 6.87
N HIS A 13 9.27 16.51 6.12
CA HIS A 13 8.39 17.60 6.52
C HIS A 13 7.32 17.20 7.55
N LEU A 14 6.89 15.93 7.56
CA LEU A 14 6.07 15.39 8.65
C LEU A 14 6.88 15.26 9.94
N VAL A 15 8.12 14.78 9.82
CA VAL A 15 9.02 14.55 10.97
C VAL A 15 9.47 15.87 11.58
N ASN A 16 9.72 16.92 10.80
CA ASN A 16 10.09 18.23 11.33
C ASN A 16 8.88 19.10 11.77
N GLY A 17 7.64 18.60 11.59
CA GLY A 17 6.42 19.30 11.99
C GLY A 17 5.98 20.43 11.05
N LYS A 18 6.61 20.60 9.88
CA LYS A 18 6.15 21.55 8.86
C LYS A 18 4.86 21.09 8.19
N PHE A 19 4.65 19.78 8.09
CA PHE A 19 3.38 19.15 7.73
C PHE A 19 2.82 18.36 8.92
N HIS A 20 1.49 18.33 9.03
CA HIS A 20 0.80 17.66 10.13
C HIS A 20 0.12 16.36 9.72
N ILE A 21 -0.47 16.34 8.53
CA ILE A 21 -1.13 15.18 7.93
C ILE A 21 -0.56 15.00 6.53
N GLY A 22 -0.12 13.79 6.20
CA GLY A 22 0.36 13.43 4.86
C GLY A 22 -0.47 12.30 4.26
N GLY A 23 -0.89 12.47 3.00
CA GLY A 23 -1.39 11.35 2.18
C GLY A 23 -0.19 10.68 1.52
N THR A 24 0.08 9.42 1.88
CA THR A 24 1.27 8.70 1.42
C THR A 24 1.00 7.19 1.30
N ALA A 25 1.91 6.47 0.65
CA ALA A 25 1.83 5.02 0.60
C ALA A 25 2.13 4.42 1.99
N PHE A 26 1.38 3.41 2.41
CA PHE A 26 1.46 2.83 3.76
C PHE A 26 2.85 2.26 4.07
N ASP A 27 3.49 1.66 3.07
CA ASP A 27 4.86 1.14 3.16
C ASP A 27 5.89 2.22 3.50
N ASN A 28 5.72 3.46 3.04
CA ASN A 28 6.61 4.55 3.43
C ASN A 28 6.57 4.76 4.94
N VAL A 29 5.38 4.71 5.56
CA VAL A 29 5.24 4.90 7.01
C VAL A 29 6.03 3.83 7.75
N VAL A 30 5.92 2.57 7.33
CA VAL A 30 6.67 1.44 7.90
C VAL A 30 8.17 1.62 7.67
N ALA A 31 8.59 1.89 6.42
CA ALA A 31 9.99 2.03 6.06
C ALA A 31 10.69 3.13 6.85
N TYR A 32 10.08 4.32 6.99
CA TYR A 32 10.64 5.39 7.81
C TYR A 32 10.68 5.00 9.28
N GLN A 33 9.62 4.39 9.81
CA GLN A 33 9.56 3.99 11.21
C GLN A 33 10.60 2.93 11.59
N GLU A 34 10.94 2.04 10.66
CA GLU A 34 11.97 1.00 10.79
C GLU A 34 13.39 1.47 10.39
N GLY A 35 13.56 2.74 9.99
CA GLY A 35 14.86 3.31 9.60
C GLY A 35 15.37 2.84 8.23
N GLN A 36 14.47 2.32 7.38
CA GLN A 36 14.74 1.83 6.02
C GLN A 36 14.28 2.81 4.93
N GLY A 37 13.71 3.96 5.30
CA GLY A 37 13.25 4.97 4.37
C GLY A 37 14.38 5.61 3.56
N ALA A 38 14.04 6.16 2.38
CA ALA A 38 15.01 6.74 1.46
C ALA A 38 15.60 8.08 1.94
N ALA A 39 14.93 8.77 2.87
CA ALA A 39 15.37 10.05 3.44
C ALA A 39 16.22 9.88 4.70
N LYS A 40 17.26 10.70 4.85
CA LYS A 40 17.99 10.83 6.11
C LYS A 40 17.21 11.78 7.02
N LEU A 41 16.57 11.21 8.04
CA LEU A 41 15.86 11.96 9.06
C LEU A 41 16.83 12.38 10.16
N ASP A 42 16.64 13.59 10.69
CA ASP A 42 17.43 14.18 11.78
C ASP A 42 17.15 13.55 13.15
N ARG A 43 16.01 12.87 13.27
CA ARG A 43 15.59 12.14 14.47
C ARG A 43 14.87 10.86 14.10
N THR A 44 14.73 9.96 15.08
CA THR A 44 13.84 8.81 14.95
C THR A 44 12.42 9.29 14.70
N PRO A 45 11.78 8.91 13.57
CA PRO A 45 10.40 9.32 13.30
C PRO A 45 9.44 8.71 14.32
N ASP A 46 8.33 9.41 14.56
CA ASP A 46 7.20 8.94 15.37
C ASP A 46 5.92 8.86 14.51
N LEU A 47 6.07 8.44 13.25
CA LEU A 47 4.98 8.42 12.28
C LEU A 47 4.04 7.24 12.51
N PHE A 48 2.76 7.44 12.21
CA PHE A 48 1.79 6.36 12.14
C PHE A 48 0.73 6.63 11.08
N ALA A 49 0.28 5.56 10.42
CA ALA A 49 -0.90 5.59 9.58
C ALA A 49 -2.14 5.52 10.48
N PHE A 50 -3.00 6.55 10.41
CA PHE A 50 -4.21 6.63 11.25
C PHE A 50 -5.48 6.20 10.51
N MET A 51 -5.46 6.18 9.17
CA MET A 51 -6.53 5.62 8.35
C MET A 51 -6.03 5.25 6.95
N GLY A 52 -6.70 4.30 6.30
CA GLY A 52 -6.56 4.07 4.86
C GLY A 52 -7.17 5.22 4.06
N ALA A 53 -6.63 5.48 2.87
CA ALA A 53 -7.14 6.49 1.94
C ALA A 53 -7.72 5.83 0.68
N THR A 54 -6.87 5.09 -0.04
CA THR A 54 -7.25 4.42 -1.29
C THR A 54 -6.60 3.05 -1.35
N GLN A 55 -7.30 2.11 -1.98
CA GLN A 55 -6.66 0.89 -2.47
C GLN A 55 -5.87 1.29 -3.72
N VAL A 56 -4.60 1.64 -3.52
CA VAL A 56 -3.69 1.88 -4.64
C VAL A 56 -3.30 0.53 -5.19
N GLU A 57 -3.91 0.14 -6.30
CA GLU A 57 -3.47 -1.02 -7.04
C GLU A 57 -2.16 -0.68 -7.78
N LEU A 58 -1.14 -1.47 -7.50
CA LEU A 58 0.12 -1.42 -8.23
C LEU A 58 0.05 -2.39 -9.40
N ALA A 59 0.22 -1.89 -10.62
CA ALA A 59 0.22 -2.73 -11.82
C ALA A 59 1.65 -2.89 -12.34
N PHE A 60 2.07 -4.14 -12.60
CA PHE A 60 3.34 -4.40 -13.26
C PHE A 60 3.18 -4.27 -14.77
N ILE A 61 3.58 -3.10 -15.28
CA ILE A 61 3.57 -2.77 -16.71
C ILE A 61 4.84 -3.26 -17.37
N VAL A 62 4.71 -3.82 -18.56
CA VAL A 62 5.82 -4.28 -19.39
C VAL A 62 5.70 -3.80 -20.83
N ALA A 63 6.85 -3.71 -21.51
CA ALA A 63 6.95 -3.38 -22.92
C ALA A 63 6.15 -4.37 -23.79
N PRO A 64 5.60 -3.96 -24.95
CA PRO A 64 4.69 -4.79 -25.75
C PRO A 64 5.26 -6.14 -26.18
N GLU A 65 6.59 -6.26 -26.32
CA GLU A 65 7.29 -7.50 -26.68
C GLU A 65 7.35 -8.52 -25.55
N ILE A 66 7.15 -8.11 -24.29
CA ILE A 66 7.16 -9.00 -23.12
C ILE A 66 5.78 -9.65 -22.99
N LYS A 67 5.72 -10.98 -23.16
CA LYS A 67 4.47 -11.76 -23.11
C LYS A 67 4.31 -12.52 -21.80
N GLY A 68 5.39 -12.71 -21.05
CA GLY A 68 5.34 -13.28 -19.73
C GLY A 68 6.62 -13.04 -18.92
N TYR A 69 6.62 -13.52 -17.69
CA TYR A 69 7.73 -13.35 -16.76
C TYR A 69 9.06 -13.88 -17.30
N GLN A 70 9.06 -14.97 -18.07
CA GLN A 70 10.31 -15.55 -18.59
C GLN A 70 11.04 -14.63 -19.59
N ASP A 71 10.32 -13.72 -20.26
CA ASP A 71 10.92 -12.76 -21.20
C ASP A 71 11.70 -11.64 -20.49
N LEU A 72 11.58 -11.55 -19.17
CA LEU A 72 12.31 -10.58 -18.33
C LEU A 72 13.76 -10.98 -18.07
N LYS A 73 14.15 -12.21 -18.43
CA LYS A 73 15.50 -12.72 -18.20
C LYS A 73 16.54 -11.88 -18.95
N GLY A 74 17.57 -11.41 -18.24
CA GLY A 74 18.62 -10.53 -18.73
C GLY A 74 18.15 -9.11 -19.06
N LYS A 75 16.92 -8.72 -18.65
CA LYS A 75 16.38 -7.37 -18.86
C LYS A 75 16.47 -6.53 -17.61
N THR A 76 16.24 -5.22 -17.78
CA THR A 76 16.26 -4.24 -16.69
C THR A 76 14.86 -3.70 -16.43
N LEU A 77 14.48 -3.65 -15.16
CA LEU A 77 13.20 -3.15 -14.66
C LEU A 77 13.42 -1.83 -13.90
N ALA A 78 12.56 -0.85 -14.13
CA ALA A 78 12.65 0.46 -13.49
C ALA A 78 11.95 0.46 -12.12
N LEU A 79 12.60 1.05 -11.13
CA LEU A 79 12.11 1.25 -9.77
C LEU A 79 12.34 2.68 -9.29
N ASP A 80 11.62 3.07 -8.25
CA ASP A 80 11.76 4.39 -7.64
C ASP A 80 13.00 4.45 -6.76
N ALA A 81 13.12 3.49 -5.84
CA ALA A 81 14.36 3.08 -5.21
C ALA A 81 14.28 1.58 -4.88
N LEU A 82 15.43 0.95 -4.64
CA LEU A 82 15.51 -0.50 -4.42
C LEU A 82 14.99 -0.94 -3.04
N SER A 83 14.74 0.00 -2.12
CA SER A 83 14.35 -0.27 -0.74
C SER A 83 12.95 0.28 -0.39
N THR A 84 12.11 0.54 -1.38
CA THR A 84 10.72 1.01 -1.16
C THR A 84 9.76 -0.17 -1.07
N GLY A 85 8.58 0.01 -0.48
CA GLY A 85 7.57 -1.06 -0.45
C GLY A 85 6.98 -1.39 -1.81
N PHE A 86 6.97 -0.45 -2.75
CA PHE A 86 6.58 -0.75 -4.13
C PHE A 86 7.59 -1.67 -4.81
N ALA A 87 8.88 -1.52 -4.52
CA ALA A 87 9.90 -2.47 -4.97
C ALA A 87 9.65 -3.87 -4.41
N PHE A 88 9.30 -3.98 -3.12
CA PHE A 88 9.01 -5.29 -2.51
C PHE A 88 7.81 -6.00 -3.13
N VAL A 89 6.77 -5.26 -3.54
CA VAL A 89 5.65 -5.86 -4.28
C VAL A 89 6.11 -6.45 -5.60
N LEU A 90 6.98 -5.75 -6.35
CA LEU A 90 7.55 -6.28 -7.60
C LEU A 90 8.45 -7.49 -7.34
N TYR A 91 9.24 -7.47 -6.27
CA TYR A 91 10.12 -8.59 -5.91
C TYR A 91 9.30 -9.85 -5.65
N GLU A 92 8.18 -9.71 -4.93
CA GLU A 92 7.28 -10.83 -4.66
C GLU A 92 6.62 -11.37 -5.94
N MET A 93 6.14 -10.49 -6.83
CA MET A 93 5.60 -10.90 -8.14
C MET A 93 6.61 -11.73 -8.94
N LEU A 94 7.85 -11.23 -9.04
CA LEU A 94 8.93 -11.90 -9.77
C LEU A 94 9.32 -13.23 -9.11
N ALA A 95 9.42 -13.27 -7.79
CA ALA A 95 9.75 -14.49 -7.04
C ALA A 95 8.67 -15.58 -7.21
N LYS A 96 7.38 -15.21 -7.11
CA LYS A 96 6.25 -16.14 -7.31
C LYS A 96 6.18 -16.68 -8.74
N SER A 97 6.68 -15.93 -9.71
CA SER A 97 6.79 -16.40 -11.10
C SER A 97 7.92 -17.41 -11.35
N GLY A 98 8.75 -17.68 -10.32
CA GLY A 98 9.88 -18.60 -10.39
C GLY A 98 11.18 -17.98 -10.91
N LEU A 99 11.22 -16.66 -11.13
CA LEU A 99 12.45 -15.96 -11.49
C LEU A 99 13.35 -15.78 -10.26
N LYS A 100 14.66 -15.98 -10.45
CA LYS A 100 15.67 -15.71 -9.44
C LYS A 100 16.08 -14.23 -9.49
N ARG A 101 16.59 -13.70 -8.38
CA ARG A 101 17.08 -12.30 -8.35
C ARG A 101 18.18 -12.03 -9.38
N SER A 102 18.99 -13.04 -9.72
CA SER A 102 20.04 -12.96 -10.74
C SER A 102 19.53 -12.98 -12.18
N ASP A 103 18.25 -13.25 -12.40
CA ASP A 103 17.69 -13.37 -13.74
C ASP A 103 17.41 -12.00 -14.38
N TYR A 104 17.40 -10.92 -13.61
CA TYR A 104 17.05 -9.56 -14.09
C TYR A 104 17.81 -8.50 -13.30
N GLU A 105 17.83 -7.28 -13.83
CA GLU A 105 18.43 -6.13 -13.17
C GLU A 105 17.38 -5.08 -12.78
N PHE A 106 17.67 -4.28 -11.75
CA PHE A 106 16.86 -3.13 -11.39
C PHE A 106 17.64 -1.83 -11.59
N ALA A 107 16.96 -0.84 -12.15
CA ALA A 107 17.46 0.53 -12.25
C ALA A 107 16.62 1.46 -11.34
N ALA A 108 17.30 2.24 -10.50
CA ALA A 108 16.67 3.31 -9.74
C ALA A 108 16.51 4.54 -10.65
N VAL A 109 15.28 4.84 -11.04
CA VAL A 109 14.94 5.92 -11.98
C VAL A 109 14.26 7.10 -11.26
N GLY A 110 13.38 6.81 -10.28
CA GLY A 110 12.67 7.82 -9.50
C GLY A 110 11.16 7.67 -9.53
N ALA A 111 10.42 8.79 -9.43
CA ALA A 111 8.96 8.74 -9.29
C ALA A 111 8.25 8.12 -10.51
N THR A 112 6.98 7.76 -10.33
CA THR A 112 6.18 7.02 -11.33
C THR A 112 6.19 7.64 -12.74
N PRO A 113 6.07 8.98 -12.94
CA PRO A 113 6.16 9.56 -14.28
C PRO A 113 7.48 9.26 -14.99
N GLN A 114 8.61 9.34 -14.28
CA GLN A 114 9.95 9.08 -14.81
C GLN A 114 10.12 7.59 -15.16
N ARG A 115 9.63 6.69 -14.30
CA ARG A 115 9.67 5.25 -14.58
C ARG A 115 8.82 4.86 -15.78
N TRP A 116 7.63 5.45 -15.88
CA TRP A 116 6.78 5.25 -17.04
C TRP A 116 7.49 5.72 -18.32
N GLU A 117 8.10 6.89 -18.32
CA GLU A 117 8.85 7.39 -19.47
C GLU A 117 10.05 6.49 -19.84
N ALA A 118 10.77 5.96 -18.87
CA ALA A 118 11.88 5.04 -19.11
C ALA A 118 11.41 3.73 -19.77
N VAL A 119 10.21 3.24 -19.43
CA VAL A 119 9.62 2.08 -20.09
C VAL A 119 9.07 2.43 -21.46
N ARG A 120 8.36 3.56 -21.58
CA ARG A 120 7.77 4.05 -22.84
C ARG A 120 8.81 4.32 -23.92
N SER A 121 10.00 4.79 -23.55
CA SER A 121 11.13 5.06 -24.45
C SER A 121 11.99 3.83 -24.76
N GLY A 122 11.70 2.68 -24.14
CA GLY A 122 12.46 1.44 -24.34
C GLY A 122 13.79 1.38 -23.58
N GLN A 123 14.06 2.30 -22.66
CA GLN A 123 15.24 2.24 -21.79
C GLN A 123 15.19 1.04 -20.83
N HIS A 124 14.00 0.73 -20.32
CA HIS A 124 13.73 -0.42 -19.44
C HIS A 124 12.49 -1.16 -19.94
N VAL A 125 12.38 -2.46 -19.65
CA VAL A 125 11.29 -3.28 -20.22
C VAL A 125 10.05 -3.35 -19.34
N GLY A 126 10.10 -2.81 -18.12
CA GLY A 126 8.95 -2.82 -17.23
C GLY A 126 9.15 -2.04 -15.94
N THR A 127 8.02 -1.72 -15.29
CA THR A 127 7.96 -1.00 -14.01
C THR A 127 6.62 -1.26 -13.34
N ILE A 128 6.54 -1.01 -12.04
CA ILE A 128 5.26 -0.84 -11.37
C ILE A 128 4.73 0.59 -11.58
N THR A 129 3.44 0.70 -11.91
CA THR A 129 2.71 1.97 -11.99
C THR A 129 1.44 1.97 -11.15
N ILE A 130 0.86 3.16 -11.02
CA ILE A 130 -0.47 3.42 -10.47
C ILE A 130 -1.27 4.22 -11.51
N GLU A 131 -2.57 4.35 -11.33
CA GLU A 131 -3.36 5.24 -12.18
C GLU A 131 -2.91 6.72 -12.07
N PRO A 132 -2.96 7.50 -13.16
CA PRO A 132 -3.50 7.17 -14.50
C PRO A 132 -2.52 6.44 -15.43
N PHE A 133 -1.28 6.19 -15.00
CA PHE A 133 -0.22 5.66 -15.88
C PHE A 133 -0.49 4.22 -16.32
N THR A 134 -1.13 3.41 -15.48
CA THR A 134 -1.59 2.07 -15.84
C THR A 134 -2.56 2.10 -17.03
N SER A 135 -3.58 2.96 -16.97
CA SER A 135 -4.54 3.12 -18.07
C SER A 135 -3.90 3.68 -19.33
N ILE A 136 -2.99 4.66 -19.20
CA ILE A 136 -2.24 5.24 -20.32
C ILE A 136 -1.38 4.16 -21.01
N ALA A 137 -0.65 3.35 -20.23
CA ALA A 137 0.21 2.31 -20.76
C ALA A 137 -0.58 1.28 -21.57
N LYS A 138 -1.71 0.80 -21.03
CA LYS A 138 -2.60 -0.13 -21.72
C LYS A 138 -3.13 0.45 -23.03
N ALA A 139 -3.56 1.72 -23.01
CA ALA A 139 -4.04 2.41 -24.21
C ALA A 139 -2.95 2.56 -25.29
N GLN A 140 -1.68 2.55 -24.91
CA GLN A 140 -0.52 2.59 -25.80
C GLN A 140 0.01 1.19 -26.18
N GLY A 141 -0.69 0.12 -25.82
CA GLY A 141 -0.34 -1.26 -26.21
C GLY A 141 0.67 -1.95 -25.30
N PHE A 142 1.00 -1.38 -24.14
CA PHE A 142 1.85 -2.02 -23.13
C PHE A 142 1.05 -3.08 -22.36
N GLY A 143 1.75 -4.13 -21.92
CA GLY A 143 1.16 -5.24 -21.18
C GLY A 143 1.05 -4.95 -19.69
N VAL A 144 0.09 -5.60 -19.03
CA VAL A 144 0.04 -5.75 -17.57
C VAL A 144 0.23 -7.22 -17.25
N LEU A 145 1.34 -7.59 -16.62
CA LEU A 145 1.57 -9.00 -16.26
C LEU A 145 0.82 -9.40 -14.99
N GLU A 146 0.75 -8.48 -14.01
CA GLU A 146 0.17 -8.76 -12.71
C GLU A 146 -0.18 -7.46 -11.97
N THR A 147 -1.02 -7.57 -10.93
CA THR A 147 -1.38 -6.46 -10.03
C THR A 147 -1.10 -6.83 -8.58
N SER A 148 -0.88 -5.85 -7.71
CA SER A 148 -0.60 -6.10 -6.29
C SER A 148 -1.68 -6.92 -5.60
N THR A 149 -2.93 -6.80 -6.03
CA THR A 149 -4.10 -7.48 -5.44
C THR A 149 -4.12 -8.99 -5.72
N SER A 150 -3.49 -9.44 -6.80
CA SER A 150 -3.33 -10.87 -7.09
C SER A 150 -2.33 -11.56 -6.13
N VAL A 151 -1.31 -10.82 -5.69
CA VAL A 151 -0.27 -11.30 -4.76
C VAL A 151 -0.68 -11.10 -3.31
N PHE A 152 -1.31 -9.95 -3.03
CA PHE A 152 -1.75 -9.51 -1.71
C PHE A 152 -3.25 -9.14 -1.76
N PRO A 153 -4.16 -10.08 -1.45
CA PRO A 153 -5.61 -9.87 -1.56
C PRO A 153 -6.14 -8.66 -0.79
N VAL A 154 -5.45 -8.27 0.29
CA VAL A 154 -5.77 -7.10 1.11
C VAL A 154 -4.55 -6.18 1.16
N TYR A 155 -4.24 -5.55 0.04
CA TYR A 155 -3.15 -4.59 -0.07
C TYR A 155 -3.59 -3.18 0.32
N GLN A 156 -3.08 -2.66 1.45
CA GLN A 156 -3.26 -1.25 1.82
C GLN A 156 -2.23 -0.39 1.10
N GLY A 157 -2.64 0.22 -0.02
CA GLY A 157 -1.79 1.13 -0.77
C GLY A 157 -1.69 2.52 -0.13
N GLY A 158 -2.65 3.40 -0.41
CA GLY A 158 -2.65 4.78 0.06
C GLY A 158 -3.20 4.90 1.48
N SER A 159 -2.56 5.70 2.31
CA SER A 159 -2.95 5.96 3.71
C SER A 159 -2.80 7.44 4.05
N PHE A 160 -3.41 7.86 5.16
CA PHE A 160 -3.07 9.10 5.81
C PHE A 160 -2.23 8.85 7.06
N ALA A 161 -1.15 9.60 7.18
CA ALA A 161 -0.19 9.49 8.26
C ALA A 161 0.05 10.83 8.96
N ALA A 162 0.47 10.76 10.22
CA ALA A 162 0.84 11.89 11.04
C ALA A 162 1.93 11.51 12.06
N SER A 163 2.55 12.50 12.70
CA SER A 163 3.30 12.28 13.95
C SER A 163 2.35 11.88 15.07
N ARG A 164 2.72 10.88 15.87
CA ARG A 164 1.97 10.45 17.06
C ARG A 164 1.88 11.59 18.08
N GLN A 165 2.98 12.31 18.31
CA GLN A 165 3.00 13.46 19.21
C GLN A 165 2.01 14.53 18.78
N TRP A 166 2.02 14.91 17.50
CA TRP A 166 1.10 15.92 16.98
C TRP A 166 -0.35 15.47 17.07
N ALA A 167 -0.64 14.21 16.69
CA ALA A 167 -1.99 13.66 16.75
C ALA A 167 -2.56 13.62 18.18
N ALA A 168 -1.73 13.26 19.16
CA ALA A 168 -2.12 13.26 20.57
C ALA A 168 -2.43 14.67 21.10
N ALA A 169 -1.72 15.69 20.61
CA ALA A 169 -1.98 17.09 20.96
C ALA A 169 -3.17 17.71 20.18
N ASN A 170 -3.59 17.11 19.06
CA ASN A 170 -4.62 17.65 18.16
C ASN A 170 -5.74 16.63 17.84
N PRO A 171 -6.36 15.99 18.85
CA PRO A 171 -7.31 14.90 18.61
C PRO A 171 -8.56 15.36 17.85
N GLU A 172 -9.05 16.57 18.12
CA GLU A 172 -10.25 17.10 17.46
C GLU A 172 -10.01 17.45 15.99
N THR A 173 -8.83 18.00 15.67
CA THR A 173 -8.42 18.22 14.27
C THR A 173 -8.34 16.91 13.50
N LEU A 174 -7.73 15.88 14.09
CA LEU A 174 -7.61 14.57 13.44
C LEU A 174 -8.98 13.91 13.22
N LYS A 175 -9.86 13.94 14.23
CA LYS A 175 -11.25 13.47 14.10
C LYS A 175 -12.01 14.24 13.03
N GLY A 176 -11.86 15.57 12.99
CA GLY A 176 -12.48 16.44 12.00
C GLY A 176 -12.04 16.09 10.57
N PHE A 177 -10.74 15.85 10.38
CA PHE A 177 -10.19 15.40 9.10
C PHE A 177 -10.79 14.06 8.66
N ILE A 178 -10.77 13.05 9.54
CA ILE A 178 -11.34 11.72 9.26
C ILE A 178 -12.81 11.83 8.89
N LYS A 179 -13.61 12.55 9.69
CA LYS A 179 -15.05 12.76 9.43
C LYS A 179 -15.29 13.45 8.09
N GLY A 180 -14.54 14.51 7.79
CA GLY A 180 -14.65 15.25 6.53
C GLY A 180 -14.32 14.39 5.32
N TYR A 181 -13.24 13.60 5.41
CA TYR A 181 -12.83 12.68 4.36
C TYR A 181 -13.87 11.58 4.11
N LEU A 182 -14.34 10.92 5.18
CA LEU A 182 -15.37 9.88 5.07
C LEU A 182 -16.71 10.43 4.57
N ALA A 183 -17.12 11.62 5.02
CA ALA A 183 -18.33 12.28 4.54
C ALA A 183 -18.24 12.66 3.05
N ARG A 184 -17.03 12.94 2.54
CA ARG A 184 -16.82 13.11 1.10
C ARG A 184 -16.93 11.77 0.38
N LEU A 185 -16.28 10.71 0.86
CA LEU A 185 -16.35 9.40 0.21
C LEU A 185 -17.78 8.83 0.18
N SER A 186 -18.55 8.99 1.25
CA SER A 186 -19.95 8.52 1.29
C SER A 186 -20.84 9.24 0.27
N ARG A 187 -20.53 10.50 -0.06
CA ARG A 187 -21.21 11.26 -1.12
C ARG A 187 -20.78 10.85 -2.54
N PHE A 188 -19.65 10.17 -2.69
CA PHE A 188 -19.08 9.73 -3.98
C PHE A 188 -19.35 8.24 -4.25
N GLN A 189 -19.62 7.43 -3.23
CA GLN A 189 -20.04 6.04 -3.37
C GLN A 189 -21.48 5.85 -3.89
N VAL A 190 -22.14 6.89 -4.41
CA VAL A 190 -23.46 6.79 -5.05
C VAL A 190 -23.51 7.64 -6.32
N THR A 191 -23.11 7.07 -7.46
CA THR A 191 -23.73 7.34 -8.77
C THR A 191 -23.45 6.29 -9.85
N SER A 192 -22.67 5.25 -9.58
CA SER A 192 -22.67 4.04 -10.41
C SER A 192 -22.50 2.80 -9.53
N VAL A 193 -23.52 1.93 -9.57
CA VAL A 193 -23.58 0.61 -8.91
C VAL A 193 -23.75 0.68 -7.38
N ILE A 194 -24.98 0.95 -6.90
CA ILE A 194 -25.84 0.09 -6.05
C ILE A 194 -27.16 0.88 -5.90
N HIS A 195 -28.13 0.63 -6.77
CA HIS A 195 -29.54 0.93 -6.50
C HIS A 195 -30.11 -0.34 -5.88
N TYR A 196 -30.01 -0.48 -4.56
CA TYR A 196 -30.60 -1.61 -3.84
C TYR A 196 -31.15 -1.16 -2.49
N GLU A 197 -32.14 -0.26 -2.54
CA GLU A 197 -33.18 -0.14 -1.52
C GLU A 197 -34.32 0.75 -2.07
N SER A 198 -35.22 0.13 -2.84
CA SER A 198 -36.59 0.64 -3.05
C SER A 198 -37.55 -0.38 -3.68
N SER A 199 -37.08 -1.57 -4.10
CA SER A 199 -37.95 -2.60 -4.71
C SER A 199 -38.28 -3.81 -3.82
N LEU A 200 -37.78 -3.87 -2.56
CA LEU A 200 -38.05 -5.01 -1.67
C LEU A 200 -39.33 -4.90 -0.83
N SER A 201 -40.03 -3.76 -0.84
CA SER A 201 -41.31 -3.64 -0.13
C SER A 201 -42.51 -4.16 -0.93
N SER A 202 -42.37 -4.38 -2.25
CA SER A 202 -43.45 -4.93 -3.10
C SER A 202 -43.31 -6.44 -3.37
N ALA A 203 -42.13 -7.03 -3.13
CA ALA A 203 -41.87 -8.46 -3.38
C ALA A 203 -42.05 -9.36 -2.14
N LEU A 204 -42.09 -8.81 -0.93
CA LEU A 204 -42.23 -9.58 0.32
C LEU A 204 -43.68 -9.79 0.80
N SER A 205 -44.69 -9.30 0.06
CA SER A 205 -46.11 -9.62 0.33
C SER A 205 -46.54 -10.99 -0.23
N LYS A 206 -45.71 -11.69 -1.01
CA LYS A 206 -46.08 -12.95 -1.65
C LYS A 206 -44.91 -13.93 -1.68
N ARG A 207 -44.68 -14.61 -0.57
CA ARG A 207 -44.31 -16.04 -0.48
C ARG A 207 -43.92 -16.36 0.97
N ASN A 208 -44.81 -17.08 1.65
CA ASN A 208 -44.39 -18.06 2.66
C ASN A 208 -43.44 -19.03 1.96
N ASP A 209 -42.21 -19.14 2.44
CA ASP A 209 -41.61 -20.43 2.77
C ASP A 209 -40.20 -20.20 3.34
N SER A 210 -39.96 -20.89 4.44
CA SER A 210 -38.77 -20.90 5.26
C SER A 210 -37.54 -21.40 4.51
N ALA A 211 -36.51 -20.56 4.39
CA ALA A 211 -35.12 -20.99 4.26
C ALA A 211 -34.21 -19.91 4.87
N VAL A 212 -33.57 -20.26 5.99
CA VAL A 212 -32.55 -19.45 6.65
C VAL A 212 -31.32 -19.42 5.75
N LEU A 213 -31.06 -18.29 5.11
CA LEU A 213 -29.78 -17.99 4.46
C LEU A 213 -28.95 -17.16 5.43
N GLU A 214 -28.06 -17.85 6.11
CA GLU A 214 -27.07 -17.30 7.03
C GLU A 214 -26.10 -16.41 6.24
N THR A 215 -26.27 -15.10 6.32
CA THR A 215 -25.33 -14.12 5.77
C THR A 215 -24.37 -13.71 6.87
N ARG A 216 -23.10 -14.12 6.75
CA ARG A 216 -22.03 -13.70 7.67
C ARG A 216 -21.70 -12.22 7.47
N PRO A 217 -21.81 -11.36 8.49
CA PRO A 217 -21.31 -10.00 8.42
C PRO A 217 -19.83 -9.98 8.81
N SER A 218 -18.94 -9.68 7.87
CA SER A 218 -17.50 -9.53 8.17
C SER A 218 -16.97 -8.14 7.89
N VAL A 219 -17.57 -7.09 8.46
CA VAL A 219 -16.88 -5.79 8.61
C VAL A 219 -17.37 -5.07 9.87
N SER A 220 -16.71 -5.33 11.00
CA SER A 220 -16.36 -4.31 12.01
C SER A 220 -15.84 -5.00 13.27
N ARG A 221 -14.51 -5.01 13.46
CA ARG A 221 -13.93 -5.13 14.81
C ARG A 221 -12.70 -4.25 14.92
N SER A 222 -12.95 -3.10 15.56
CA SER A 222 -12.12 -2.35 16.49
C SER A 222 -10.59 -2.57 16.45
N ILE A 223 -9.88 -1.52 16.02
CA ILE A 223 -8.47 -1.31 16.37
C ILE A 223 -8.40 -0.92 17.85
N ARG A 224 -7.83 -1.79 18.69
CA ARG A 224 -7.29 -1.41 20.01
C ARG A 224 -5.78 -1.29 19.85
N VAL A 225 -5.24 -0.12 20.17
CA VAL A 225 -3.79 0.14 20.16
C VAL A 225 -3.15 -0.55 21.37
N ALA A 226 -2.29 -1.54 21.13
CA ALA A 226 -1.45 -2.13 22.16
C ALA A 226 -0.19 -1.27 22.36
N HIS A 227 0.10 -0.88 23.60
CA HIS A 227 1.41 -0.36 23.98
C HIS A 227 2.38 -1.53 24.17
N SER A 228 3.41 -1.65 23.33
CA SER A 228 4.49 -2.62 23.55
C SER A 228 5.52 -2.05 24.53
N ARG A 229 5.82 -2.81 25.59
CA ARG A 229 7.02 -2.59 26.40
C ARG A 229 8.24 -3.03 25.58
N ARG A 230 9.28 -2.19 25.57
CA ARG A 230 10.59 -2.49 24.97
C ARG A 230 11.18 -3.77 25.56
N ALA A 231 11.54 -4.74 24.71
CA ALA A 231 12.59 -5.70 25.01
C ALA A 231 13.91 -5.13 24.47
N ALA A 232 14.88 -4.95 25.37
CA ALA A 232 16.23 -4.58 25.04
C ALA A 232 16.93 -5.80 24.41
N ASN A 233 17.25 -5.72 23.11
CA ASN A 233 18.48 -6.28 22.58
C ASN A 233 18.76 -5.69 21.19
N GLY A 234 19.83 -4.92 21.11
CA GLY A 234 20.26 -4.25 19.90
C GLY A 234 20.98 -5.22 18.97
N GLN A 235 20.32 -5.61 17.88
CA GLN A 235 21.00 -6.08 16.67
C GLN A 235 20.34 -5.40 15.46
N ARG A 236 21.14 -4.64 14.70
CA ARG A 236 20.72 -4.02 13.43
C ARG A 236 20.55 -5.12 12.38
N ALA A 237 19.42 -5.13 11.69
CA ALA A 237 19.19 -5.98 10.52
C ALA A 237 20.15 -5.61 9.37
N LYS A 238 20.67 -6.62 8.67
CA LYS A 238 21.54 -6.45 7.50
C LYS A 238 20.70 -6.20 6.23
N PRO A 239 21.22 -5.47 5.22
CA PRO A 239 20.52 -5.26 3.96
C PRO A 239 20.28 -6.59 3.24
N GLY A 240 19.03 -6.90 2.86
CA GLY A 240 18.65 -8.10 2.10
C GLY A 240 17.87 -9.17 2.85
N ASP A 241 17.53 -8.95 4.13
CA ASP A 241 16.70 -9.87 4.91
C ASP A 241 15.20 -9.65 4.63
N THR A 242 14.65 -10.42 3.69
CA THR A 242 13.23 -10.37 3.29
C THR A 242 12.31 -11.05 4.31
N GLU A 243 12.79 -12.08 5.03
CA GLU A 243 12.00 -12.83 6.02
C GLU A 243 11.53 -11.95 7.18
N GLY A 244 12.42 -11.08 7.68
CA GLY A 244 12.08 -10.16 8.77
C GLY A 244 10.98 -9.15 8.43
N PHE A 245 10.74 -8.86 7.14
CA PHE A 245 9.71 -7.92 6.68
C PHE A 245 8.36 -8.62 6.43
N HIS A 246 8.37 -9.86 5.90
CA HIS A 246 7.16 -10.67 5.73
C HIS A 246 6.39 -10.87 7.04
N GLN A 247 7.10 -11.11 8.14
CA GLN A 247 6.48 -11.29 9.46
C GLN A 247 5.83 -9.99 9.99
N ARG A 248 6.38 -8.82 9.61
CA ARG A 248 5.91 -7.51 10.07
C ARG A 248 4.73 -6.96 9.29
N LEU A 249 4.63 -7.25 7.98
CA LEU A 249 3.43 -6.98 7.20
C LEU A 249 2.28 -7.94 7.54
N SER A 250 2.60 -9.16 7.98
CA SER A 250 1.64 -10.22 8.30
C SER A 250 1.19 -10.24 9.77
N CYS A 251 1.36 -9.17 10.56
CA CYS A 251 1.06 -9.21 11.99
C CYS A 251 -0.46 -9.24 12.31
N ARG A 252 -1.08 -10.39 12.04
CA ARG A 252 -2.25 -10.95 12.71
C ARG A 252 -1.74 -12.15 13.50
N SER A 253 -1.73 -12.06 14.84
CA SER A 253 -1.74 -13.17 15.83
C SER A 253 -0.65 -13.27 16.91
N CYS A 254 0.37 -12.40 16.99
CA CYS A 254 1.38 -12.51 18.07
C CYS A 254 0.89 -12.10 19.50
N VAL A 255 -0.42 -12.15 19.79
CA VAL A 255 -0.96 -11.87 21.14
C VAL A 255 -1.52 -13.12 21.83
N ASP A 256 -1.70 -14.25 21.15
CA ASP A 256 -2.42 -15.40 21.72
C ASP A 256 -1.56 -16.66 22.02
N ALA A 257 -0.23 -16.54 22.06
CA ALA A 257 0.65 -17.65 22.43
C ALA A 257 1.52 -17.30 23.65
N GLY A 258 0.96 -17.48 24.85
CA GLY A 258 1.75 -17.31 26.08
C GLY A 258 0.97 -17.30 27.39
N ALA A 259 -0.21 -17.93 27.47
CA ALA A 259 -0.92 -18.11 28.73
C ALA A 259 -1.72 -19.42 28.74
N ALA A 260 -1.01 -20.54 28.72
CA ALA A 260 -1.43 -21.79 29.36
C ALA A 260 -0.23 -22.73 29.42
N GLU A 261 -0.10 -23.40 30.56
CA GLU A 261 0.83 -24.48 30.95
C GLU A 261 1.96 -24.10 31.92
N SER A 262 1.82 -24.74 33.10
CA SER A 262 2.56 -24.73 34.37
C SER A 262 2.35 -23.54 35.31
#